data_AF-A0A165N6V6-F1
#
_entry.id   AF-A0A165N6V6-F1
#
_cell.length_a   1.000
_cell.length_b   1.000
_cell.length_c   1.000
_cell.angle_alpha   90.00
_cell.angle_beta   90.00
_cell.angle_gamma   90.00
#
_symmetry.space_group_name_H-M   'P 1'
#
loop_
_entity.id
_entity.type
_entity.pdbx_description
1 polymer ?
#
loop_
_entity_poly.entity_id
_entity_poly.type
_entity_poly.pdbx_seq_one_letter_code
_entity_poly.pdbx_strand_id
1 'polypeptide(L)'
;MAEEPGLSDQYPTASPWPLFVALGLALSEIGVFVGLFPVAVFGLILFGGSIAGILTESGYVERPWPTLLGVGVVLIVLAAAFALWQVPVADIALSNVGTGPLLTRLVAVAAAGTVMIAMGGVASIMEQTAA
;
A
#
# COMPACT_ATOMS: atom_id res chain seq x y z
N MET A 1 -35.30 -39.61 -6.23
CA MET A 1 -34.13 -38.81 -6.63
C MET A 1 -34.10 -37.61 -5.72
N ALA A 2 -33.24 -37.65 -4.69
CA ALA A 2 -32.88 -36.45 -3.97
C ALA A 2 -31.77 -35.80 -4.80
N GLU A 3 -32.13 -34.75 -5.54
CA GLU A 3 -31.14 -33.87 -6.14
C GLU A 3 -30.48 -33.14 -4.97
N GLU A 4 -29.36 -33.65 -4.49
CA GLU A 4 -28.41 -32.78 -3.78
C GLU A 4 -28.03 -31.68 -4.77
N PRO A 5 -28.34 -30.39 -4.48
CA PRO A 5 -27.83 -29.28 -5.27
C PRO A 5 -26.33 -29.17 -4.98
N GLY A 6 -25.56 -30.04 -5.63
CA GLY A 6 -24.12 -30.05 -5.56
C GLY A 6 -23.53 -28.89 -6.36
N LEU A 7 -22.77 -28.05 -5.67
CA LEU A 7 -21.56 -27.39 -6.19
C LEU A 7 -21.72 -26.27 -7.24
N SER A 8 -22.87 -25.61 -7.35
CA SER A 8 -23.01 -24.38 -8.16
C SER A 8 -23.14 -23.08 -7.36
N ASP A 9 -23.44 -23.14 -6.06
CA ASP A 9 -23.70 -21.95 -5.23
C ASP A 9 -22.44 -21.21 -4.75
N GLN A 10 -21.26 -21.78 -4.98
CA GLN A 10 -20.00 -21.04 -4.88
C GLN A 10 -19.55 -20.66 -6.28
N TYR A 11 -20.24 -19.69 -6.90
CA TYR A 11 -19.58 -18.91 -7.94
C TYR A 11 -18.38 -18.27 -7.24
N PRO A 12 -17.12 -18.61 -7.56
CA PRO A 12 -15.99 -17.97 -6.93
C PRO A 12 -16.08 -16.49 -7.31
N THR A 13 -16.55 -15.66 -6.38
CA THR A 13 -16.49 -14.22 -6.54
C THR A 13 -15.01 -13.90 -6.53
N ALA A 14 -14.48 -13.56 -7.71
CA ALA A 14 -13.10 -13.16 -7.84
C ALA A 14 -12.89 -11.95 -6.93
N SER A 15 -11.95 -12.05 -5.99
CA SER A 15 -11.64 -10.92 -5.13
C SER A 15 -11.13 -9.76 -6.00
N PRO A 16 -11.54 -8.52 -5.74
CA PRO A 16 -11.14 -7.38 -6.56
C PRO A 16 -9.69 -6.93 -6.29
N TRP A 17 -9.12 -7.35 -5.16
CA TRP A 17 -7.81 -6.86 -4.70
C TRP A 17 -6.63 -7.18 -5.60
N PRO A 18 -6.48 -8.37 -6.23
CA PRO A 18 -5.36 -8.64 -7.12
C PRO A 18 -5.28 -7.65 -8.29
N LEU A 19 -6.42 -7.16 -8.78
CA LEU A 19 -6.46 -6.11 -9.79
C LEU A 19 -5.91 -4.79 -9.23
N PHE A 20 -6.30 -4.39 -8.03
CA PHE A 20 -5.80 -3.18 -7.38
C PHE A 20 -4.32 -3.26 -6.98
N VAL A 21 -3.80 -4.46 -6.65
CA VAL A 21 -2.37 -4.70 -6.47
C VAL A 21 -1.62 -4.41 -7.77
N ALA A 22 -2.06 -5.02 -8.88
CA ALA A 22 -1.41 -4.84 -10.18
C ALA A 22 -1.50 -3.37 -10.63
N LEU A 23 -2.68 -2.75 -10.52
CA LEU A 23 -2.90 -1.35 -10.87
C LEU A 23 -2.09 -0.40 -9.98
N GLY A 24 -2.03 -0.65 -8.67
CA GLY A 24 -1.27 0.16 -7.72
C GLY A 24 0.22 0.18 -8.04
N LEU A 25 0.80 -0.99 -8.32
CA LEU A 25 2.21 -1.09 -8.73
C LEU A 25 2.46 -0.43 -10.09
N ALA A 26 1.58 -0.62 -11.06
CA ALA A 26 1.70 0.00 -12.38
C ALA A 26 1.62 1.54 -12.30
N LEU A 27 0.65 2.08 -11.55
CA LEU A 27 0.52 3.52 -11.32
C LEU A 27 1.72 4.08 -10.53
N SER A 28 2.23 3.31 -9.57
CA SER A 28 3.42 3.69 -8.81
C SER A 28 4.62 3.95 -9.72
N GLU A 29 4.91 2.99 -10.60
CA GLU A 29 6.04 3.10 -11.53
C GLU A 29 5.80 4.16 -12.60
N ILE A 30 4.62 4.19 -13.23
CA ILE A 30 4.28 5.22 -14.23
C ILE A 30 4.39 6.62 -13.63
N GLY A 31 3.93 6.81 -12.39
CA GLY A 31 4.03 8.09 -11.68
C GLY A 31 5.47 8.55 -11.52
N VAL A 32 6.40 7.65 -11.21
CA VAL A 32 7.82 7.98 -11.13
C VAL A 32 8.40 8.25 -12.51
N PHE A 33 8.16 7.38 -13.50
CA PHE A 33 8.75 7.49 -14.84
C PHE A 33 8.29 8.75 -15.58
N VAL A 34 7.03 9.15 -15.42
CA VAL A 34 6.44 10.34 -16.06
C VAL A 34 6.65 11.60 -15.21
N GLY A 35 7.19 11.47 -13.99
CA GLY A 35 7.41 12.60 -13.08
C GLY A 35 6.13 13.12 -12.40
N LEU A 36 5.06 12.32 -12.38
CA LEU A 36 3.81 12.60 -11.67
C LEU A 36 3.85 12.01 -10.26
N PHE A 37 4.57 12.69 -9.37
CA PHE A 37 4.76 12.24 -7.98
C PHE A 37 3.46 11.86 -7.24
N PRO A 38 2.34 12.62 -7.33
CA PRO A 38 1.09 12.24 -6.66
C PRO A 38 0.50 10.92 -7.17
N VAL A 39 0.68 10.60 -8.46
CA VAL A 39 0.23 9.33 -9.05
C VAL A 39 1.05 8.18 -8.47
N ALA A 40 2.35 8.38 -8.27
CA ALA A 40 3.22 7.37 -7.67
C ALA A 40 2.78 7.04 -6.23
N VAL A 41 2.52 8.07 -5.43
CA VAL A 41 2.05 7.95 -4.05
C VAL A 41 0.67 7.29 -3.99
N PHE A 42 -0.26 7.71 -4.85
CA PHE A 42 -1.59 7.11 -4.93
C PHE A 42 -1.55 5.63 -5.29
N GLY A 43 -0.71 5.24 -6.26
CA GLY A 43 -0.52 3.83 -6.63
C GLY A 43 -0.03 2.98 -5.46
N LEU A 44 0.90 3.50 -4.66
CA LEU A 44 1.39 2.83 -3.46
C LEU A 44 0.33 2.73 -2.35
N ILE A 45 -0.49 3.77 -2.17
CA ILE A 45 -1.63 3.75 -1.23
C ILE A 45 -2.62 2.67 -1.64
N LEU A 46 -2.96 2.60 -2.94
CA LEU A 46 -3.84 1.57 -3.49
C LEU A 46 -3.27 0.16 -3.27
N PHE A 47 -1.96 -0.02 -3.50
CA PHE A 47 -1.27 -1.28 -3.24
C PHE A 47 -1.35 -1.69 -1.77
N GLY A 48 -1.01 -0.79 -0.83
CA GLY A 48 -1.07 -1.11 0.61
C GLY A 48 -2.49 -1.34 1.12
N GLY A 49 -3.47 -0.58 0.62
CA GLY A 49 -4.89 -0.82 0.88
C GLY A 49 -5.35 -2.18 0.38
N SER A 50 -4.84 -2.62 -0.77
CA SER A 50 -5.15 -3.95 -1.31
C SER A 50 -4.59 -5.08 -0.46
N ILE A 51 -3.39 -4.91 0.11
CA ILE A 51 -2.83 -5.88 1.08
C ILE A 51 -3.74 -5.99 2.31
N ALA A 52 -4.14 -4.85 2.88
CA ALA A 52 -5.04 -4.84 4.04
C ALA A 52 -6.40 -5.49 3.71
N GLY A 53 -6.94 -5.22 2.51
CA GLY A 53 -8.15 -5.84 2.00
C GLY A 53 -8.04 -7.35 1.86
N ILE A 54 -6.96 -7.85 1.23
CA ILE A 54 -6.69 -9.30 1.07
C ILE A 54 -6.60 -9.99 2.42
N LEU A 55 -5.86 -9.42 3.38
CA LEU A 55 -5.68 -9.99 4.71
C LEU A 55 -7.02 -10.07 5.46
N THR A 56 -7.87 -9.06 5.30
CA THR A 56 -9.18 -9.00 5.96
C THR A 56 -10.16 -9.98 5.32
N GLU A 57 -10.23 -10.03 3.98
CA GLU A 57 -11.10 -10.97 3.25
C GLU A 57 -10.69 -12.44 3.47
N SER A 58 -9.39 -12.69 3.63
CA SER A 58 -8.87 -14.03 3.93
C SER A 58 -9.06 -14.45 5.39
N GLY A 59 -9.56 -13.57 6.26
CA GLY A 59 -9.75 -13.85 7.68
C GLY A 59 -8.46 -13.87 8.52
N TYR A 60 -7.33 -13.37 8.00
CA TYR A 60 -6.08 -13.27 8.77
C TYR A 60 -6.12 -12.13 9.79
N VAL A 61 -6.91 -11.09 9.53
CA VAL A 61 -7.09 -9.93 10.41
C VAL A 61 -8.57 -9.57 10.46
N GLU A 62 -9.05 -9.15 11.63
CA GLU A 62 -10.43 -8.73 11.81
C GLU A 62 -10.66 -7.27 11.37
N ARG A 63 -9.60 -6.45 11.38
CA ARG A 63 -9.67 -5.01 11.15
C ARG A 63 -8.69 -4.55 10.07
N PRO A 64 -9.15 -3.83 9.04
CA PRO A 64 -8.28 -3.40 7.94
C PRO A 64 -7.37 -2.21 8.30
N TRP A 65 -7.80 -1.32 9.20
CA TRP A 65 -7.05 -0.07 9.50
C TRP A 65 -5.73 -0.27 10.25
N PRO A 66 -5.65 -1.13 11.29
CA PRO A 66 -4.36 -1.45 11.93
C PRO A 66 -3.39 -2.10 10.95
N THR A 67 -3.91 -2.93 10.03
CA THR A 67 -3.13 -3.57 8.98
C THR A 67 -2.55 -2.53 8.01
N LEU A 68 -3.36 -1.55 7.60
CA LEU A 68 -2.89 -0.44 6.76
C LEU A 68 -1.77 0.37 7.44
N LEU A 69 -1.89 0.63 8.75
CA LEU A 69 -0.83 1.25 9.53
C LEU A 69 0.45 0.40 9.49
N GLY A 70 0.33 -0.91 9.74
CA GLY A 70 1.46 -1.84 9.69
C GLY A 70 2.17 -1.84 8.33
N VAL A 71 1.41 -1.86 7.23
CA VAL A 71 1.97 -1.74 5.87
C VAL A 71 2.70 -0.41 5.70
N GLY A 72 2.11 0.69 6.17
CA GLY A 72 2.75 2.01 6.11
C GLY A 72 4.09 2.07 6.86
N VAL A 73 4.16 1.45 8.04
CA VAL A 73 5.42 1.31 8.81
C VAL A 73 6.46 0.52 8.04
N VAL A 74 6.07 -0.62 7.46
CA VAL A 74 6.97 -1.45 6.65
C VAL A 74 7.52 -0.67 5.46
N LEU A 75 6.67 0.09 4.75
CA LEU A 75 7.11 0.92 3.63
C LEU A 75 8.12 1.99 4.04
N ILE A 76 7.90 2.70 5.17
CA ILE A 76 8.87 3.68 5.67
C ILE A 76 10.19 3.02 6.02
N VAL A 77 10.16 1.89 6.73
CA VAL A 77 11.37 1.16 7.12
C VAL A 77 12.16 0.72 5.89
N LEU A 78 11.49 0.18 4.88
CA LEU A 78 12.12 -0.20 3.62
C LEU A 78 12.70 1.03 2.89
N ALA A 79 11.95 2.11 2.76
CA ALA A 79 12.43 3.33 2.11
C ALA A 79 13.69 3.88 2.79
N ALA A 80 13.70 3.94 4.13
CA ALA A 80 14.85 4.37 4.91
C ALA A 80 16.04 3.42 4.76
N ALA A 81 15.81 2.10 4.86
CA ALA A 81 16.87 1.11 4.71
C ALA A 81 17.54 1.17 3.33
N PHE A 82 16.74 1.27 2.26
CA PHE A 82 17.26 1.40 0.90
C PHE A 82 17.95 2.75 0.66
N ALA A 83 17.44 3.85 1.22
CA ALA A 83 18.10 5.15 1.13
C ALA A 83 19.49 5.10 1.77
N LEU A 84 19.60 4.53 2.98
CA LEU A 84 20.87 4.42 3.70
C LEU A 84 21.84 3.43 3.05
N TRP A 85 21.34 2.43 2.33
CA TRP A 85 22.19 1.43 1.68
C TRP A 85 22.66 1.85 0.29
N GLN A 86 21.80 2.50 -0.51
CA GLN A 86 22.04 2.72 -1.94
C GLN A 86 22.33 4.18 -2.31
N VAL A 87 21.98 5.15 -1.46
CA VAL A 87 22.14 6.58 -1.76
C VAL A 87 23.28 7.15 -0.91
N PRO A 88 24.27 7.84 -1.49
CA PRO A 88 25.27 8.55 -0.71
C PRO A 88 24.60 9.52 0.26
N VAL A 89 25.03 9.55 1.52
CA VAL A 89 24.37 10.35 2.57
C VAL A 89 24.29 11.84 2.22
N ALA A 90 25.30 12.36 1.52
CA ALA A 90 25.31 13.75 1.02
C ALA A 90 24.20 14.05 0.00
N ASP A 91 23.70 13.02 -0.69
CA ASP A 91 22.67 13.13 -1.72
C ASP A 91 21.25 12.93 -1.16
N ILE A 92 21.11 12.53 0.11
CA ILE A 92 19.82 12.41 0.81
C ILE A 92 19.35 13.82 1.21
N ALA A 93 18.92 14.59 0.21
CA ALA A 93 18.43 15.95 0.38
C ALA A 93 17.15 16.16 -0.45
N LEU A 94 16.22 16.96 0.08
CA LEU A 94 14.96 17.25 -0.62
C LEU A 94 15.18 17.94 -1.97
N SER A 95 16.27 18.72 -2.11
CA SER A 95 16.69 19.36 -3.35
C SER A 95 17.02 18.38 -4.48
N ASN A 96 17.35 17.14 -4.14
CA ASN A 96 17.74 16.11 -5.11
C ASN A 96 16.56 15.21 -5.53
N VAL A 97 15.37 15.44 -4.95
CA VAL A 97 14.14 14.74 -5.35
C VAL A 97 13.74 15.20 -6.75
N GLY A 98 13.48 14.26 -7.65
CA GLY A 98 13.20 14.53 -9.06
C GLY A 98 14.44 14.56 -9.97
N THR A 99 15.65 14.65 -9.40
CA THR A 99 16.90 14.61 -10.20
C THR A 99 17.21 13.20 -10.72
N GLY A 100 16.76 12.17 -10.00
CA GLY A 100 16.94 10.78 -10.38
C GLY A 100 15.80 9.87 -9.93
N PRO A 101 15.67 8.67 -10.53
CA PRO A 101 14.54 7.79 -10.28
C PRO A 101 14.58 7.11 -8.91
N LEU A 102 15.77 6.78 -8.37
CA LEU A 102 15.88 6.05 -7.11
C LEU A 102 15.40 6.87 -5.90
N LEU A 103 15.98 8.05 -5.67
CA LEU A 103 15.59 8.89 -4.52
C LEU A 103 14.12 9.30 -4.61
N THR A 104 13.63 9.61 -5.82
CA THR A 104 12.21 9.95 -6.05
C THR A 104 11.28 8.78 -5.71
N ARG A 105 11.63 7.54 -6.08
CA ARG A 105 10.89 6.33 -5.66
C ARG A 105 10.86 6.20 -4.14
N LEU A 106 12.02 6.29 -3.49
CA LEU A 106 12.12 6.12 -2.04
C LEU A 106 11.31 7.17 -1.28
N VAL A 107 11.32 8.42 -1.77
CA VAL A 107 10.48 9.49 -1.20
C VAL A 107 9.00 9.24 -1.45
N ALA A 108 8.60 8.73 -2.63
CA ALA A 108 7.21 8.36 -2.88
C ALA A 108 6.74 7.22 -1.96
N VAL A 109 7.60 6.22 -1.72
CA VAL A 109 7.36 5.11 -0.78
C VAL A 109 7.21 5.62 0.65
N ALA A 110 8.12 6.49 1.11
CA ALA A 110 8.04 7.08 2.44
C ALA A 110 6.78 7.96 2.61
N ALA A 111 6.44 8.75 1.59
CA ALA A 111 5.23 9.58 1.60
C ALA A 111 3.96 8.74 1.67
N ALA A 112 3.84 7.70 0.85
CA ALA A 112 2.72 6.76 0.89
C ALA A 112 2.62 6.07 2.26
N GLY A 113 3.75 5.60 2.81
CA GLY A 113 3.78 5.00 4.14
C GLY A 113 3.33 5.96 5.23
N THR A 114 3.72 7.24 5.15
CA THR A 114 3.30 8.28 6.10
C THR A 114 1.79 8.51 6.04
N VAL A 115 1.22 8.58 4.83
CA VAL A 115 -0.22 8.73 4.63
C VAL A 115 -0.98 7.53 5.18
N MET A 116 -0.51 6.31 4.91
CA MET A 116 -1.12 5.08 5.45
C MET A 116 -1.08 5.02 6.98
N ILE A 117 0.03 5.42 7.60
CA ILE A 117 0.14 5.48 9.07
C ILE A 117 -0.86 6.50 9.63
N ALA A 118 -0.96 7.68 9.00
CA ALA A 118 -1.91 8.70 9.43
C ALA A 118 -3.36 8.20 9.30
N MET A 119 -3.74 7.63 8.15
CA MET A 119 -5.07 7.08 7.91
C MET A 119 -5.40 5.91 8.85
N GLY A 120 -4.52 4.92 8.92
CA GLY A 120 -4.69 3.74 9.76
C GLY A 120 -4.71 4.08 11.24
N GLY A 121 -3.86 5.02 11.68
CA GLY A 121 -3.81 5.49 13.06
C GLY A 121 -5.08 6.23 13.47
N VAL A 122 -5.53 7.20 12.68
CA VAL A 122 -6.76 7.97 12.96
C VAL A 122 -7.97 7.03 12.98
N ALA A 123 -8.13 6.16 11.98
CA ALA A 123 -9.27 5.26 11.93
C ALA A 123 -9.27 4.24 13.08
N SER A 124 -8.09 3.72 13.45
CA SER A 124 -7.97 2.79 14.59
C SER A 124 -8.34 3.43 15.93
N ILE A 125 -8.09 4.74 16.10
CA ILE A 125 -8.52 5.49 17.29
C ILE A 125 -10.05 5.68 17.27
N MET A 126 -10.62 6.04 16.11
CA MET A 126 -12.06 6.23 15.97
C MET A 126 -12.85 4.95 16.29
N GLU A 127 -12.36 3.79 15.84
CA GLU A 127 -12.95 2.49 16.16
C GLU A 127 -12.95 2.18 17.67
N GLN A 128 -11.92 2.61 18.40
CA GLN A 128 -11.86 2.41 19.86
C GLN A 128 -12.86 3.29 20.60
N THR A 129 -13.15 4.49 20.09
CA THR A 129 -14.10 5.42 20.71
C THR A 129 -15.57 5.14 20.39
N ALA A 130 -15.84 4.35 19.35
CA ALA A 130 -17.19 4.00 18.92
C ALA A 130 -17.72 2.68 19.53
N ALA A 131 -16.87 1.94 20.26
CA ALA A 131 -17.20 0.71 20.97
C ALA A 131 -17.56 0.99 22.44
#